data_AF-A0A257SLL5-F1
#
_entry.id   AF-A0A257SLL5-F1
#
_cell.length_a   1.000
_cell.length_b   1.000
_cell.length_c   1.000
_cell.angle_alpha   90.00
_cell.angle_beta   90.00
_cell.angle_gamma   90.00
#
_symmetry.space_group_name_H-M   'P 1'
#
loop_
_entity.id
_entity.type
_entity.pdbx_description
1 polymer ?
#
loop_
_entity_poly.entity_id
_entity_poly.type
_entity_poly.pdbx_seq_one_letter_code
_entity_poly.pdbx_strand_id
1 'polypeptide(L)'
;MRRALAAACVAVALLLAARPAGAQQQSQAQTEQKLRAQRDTMDQIRRERAQLEERMRTLQGSAHDLSEEVANLDSRAAATARIVETLDHQLVSIDSDVTDATGDLVRAEDDLTAQRAVLQHRLVDIYKRGPLFTFQVLLSAQSFGDLVARYKYLHVLTLRDRALVKHVEDLRNQVSMQRDRLVVLQDAVVQNRSDKQQEESELRSLEHQR
;
A
#
# COMPACT_ATOMS: atom_id res chain seq x y z
N MET A 1 -90.48 35.08 96.25
CA MET A 1 -90.75 33.63 96.45
C MET A 1 -90.45 32.92 95.14
N ARG A 2 -89.69 31.79 95.20
CA ARG A 2 -89.51 30.75 94.16
C ARG A 2 -88.65 31.21 92.96
N ARG A 3 -87.35 30.92 92.80
CA ARG A 3 -86.54 29.71 93.09
C ARG A 3 -87.27 28.41 92.75
N ALA A 4 -87.28 28.06 91.46
CA ALA A 4 -87.29 26.71 90.90
C ALA A 4 -87.62 26.83 89.40
N LEU A 5 -87.11 25.91 88.57
CA LEU A 5 -87.41 25.77 87.13
C LEU A 5 -86.59 26.63 86.16
N ALA A 6 -85.26 26.54 86.22
CA ALA A 6 -84.44 26.78 85.02
C ALA A 6 -83.20 25.87 84.97
N ALA A 7 -83.26 24.72 85.65
CA ALA A 7 -82.12 23.81 85.82
C ALA A 7 -82.16 22.57 84.89
N ALA A 8 -83.06 22.52 83.90
CA ALA A 8 -83.34 21.28 83.18
C ALA A 8 -83.06 21.29 81.66
N CYS A 9 -82.68 22.40 81.03
CA CYS A 9 -82.61 22.46 79.56
C CYS A 9 -81.29 22.88 78.92
N VAL A 10 -80.20 23.11 79.67
CA VAL A 10 -78.89 23.43 79.03
C VAL A 10 -77.80 22.38 79.35
N ALA A 11 -78.14 21.33 80.09
CA ALA A 11 -77.29 20.13 80.21
C ALA A 11 -77.23 19.27 78.93
N VAL A 12 -77.95 19.64 77.86
CA VAL A 12 -77.99 18.91 76.57
C VAL A 12 -77.09 19.55 75.49
N ALA A 13 -76.56 20.76 75.72
CA ALA A 13 -75.64 21.40 74.76
C ALA A 13 -74.16 20.98 74.93
N LEU A 14 -73.83 20.17 75.93
CA LEU A 14 -72.47 19.68 76.21
C LEU A 14 -72.21 18.24 75.72
N LEU A 15 -73.17 17.62 75.02
CA LEU A 15 -73.12 16.21 74.60
C LEU A 15 -73.23 15.97 73.09
N LEU A 16 -73.23 17.01 72.25
CA LEU A 16 -73.12 16.85 70.80
C LEU A 16 -71.70 17.14 70.30
N ALA A 17 -71.06 16.04 69.89
CA ALA A 17 -69.93 15.97 68.98
C ALA A 17 -68.58 16.48 69.51
N ALA A 18 -68.04 15.72 70.47
CA ALA A 18 -66.68 15.21 70.33
C ALA A 18 -66.51 14.66 68.90
N ARG A 19 -66.07 15.52 67.98
CA ARG A 19 -65.67 15.09 66.64
C ARG A 19 -64.53 14.09 66.82
N PRO A 20 -64.56 12.91 66.16
CA PRO A 20 -63.44 11.99 66.26
C PRO A 20 -62.23 12.71 65.65
N ALA A 21 -61.27 13.09 66.51
CA ALA A 21 -59.98 13.63 66.09
C ALA A 21 -59.25 12.67 65.11
N GLY A 22 -59.66 11.40 65.05
CA GLY A 22 -59.15 10.40 64.11
C GLY A 22 -59.46 10.64 62.63
N ALA A 23 -60.55 11.33 62.26
CA ALA A 23 -60.90 11.54 60.84
C ALA A 23 -60.00 12.59 60.14
N GLN A 24 -59.49 13.57 60.90
CA GLN A 24 -58.58 14.60 60.39
C GLN A 24 -57.13 14.11 60.33
N GLN A 25 -56.75 13.18 61.20
CA GLN A 25 -55.47 12.46 61.17
C GLN A 25 -55.34 11.50 59.98
N GLN A 26 -56.44 10.86 59.56
CA GLN A 26 -56.45 9.91 58.43
C GLN A 26 -56.30 10.61 57.06
N SER A 27 -56.84 11.84 56.91
CA SER A 27 -56.67 12.68 55.72
C SER A 27 -55.27 13.31 55.61
N GLN A 28 -54.62 13.62 56.73
CA GLN A 28 -53.22 14.10 56.75
C GLN A 28 -52.24 12.96 56.43
N ALA A 29 -52.45 11.75 56.96
CA ALA A 29 -51.63 10.59 56.67
C ALA A 29 -51.65 10.19 55.17
N GLN A 30 -52.81 10.26 54.51
CA GLN A 30 -52.91 10.01 53.06
C GLN A 30 -52.23 11.08 52.21
N THR A 31 -52.26 12.34 52.66
CA THR A 31 -51.59 13.45 51.96
C THR A 31 -50.07 13.34 52.10
N GLU A 32 -49.57 12.99 53.29
CA GLU A 32 -48.16 12.68 53.49
C GLU A 32 -47.69 11.48 52.66
N GLN A 33 -48.48 10.41 52.57
CA GLN A 33 -48.15 9.25 51.72
C GLN A 33 -48.06 9.64 50.23
N LYS A 34 -48.97 10.48 49.73
CA LYS A 34 -48.89 11.00 48.35
C LYS A 34 -47.67 11.87 48.12
N LEU A 35 -47.32 12.75 49.07
CA LEU A 35 -46.11 13.56 48.98
C LEU A 35 -44.83 12.70 49.03
N ARG A 36 -44.80 11.65 49.86
CA ARG A 36 -43.68 10.69 49.89
C ARG A 36 -43.57 9.93 48.57
N ALA A 37 -44.67 9.39 48.05
CA ALA A 37 -44.69 8.72 46.75
C ALA A 37 -44.27 9.65 45.60
N GLN A 38 -44.70 10.92 45.62
CA GLN A 38 -44.25 11.92 44.64
C GLN A 38 -42.76 12.21 44.78
N ARG A 39 -42.22 12.34 46.00
CA ARG A 39 -40.78 12.51 46.24
C ARG A 39 -39.98 11.31 45.74
N ASP A 40 -40.43 10.09 46.06
CA ASP A 40 -39.79 8.86 45.60
C ASP A 40 -39.79 8.76 44.06
N THR A 41 -40.90 9.16 43.42
CA THR A 41 -41.01 9.23 41.95
C THR A 41 -40.06 10.28 41.37
N MET A 42 -39.96 11.45 41.98
CA MET A 42 -39.03 12.50 41.55
C MET A 42 -37.57 12.06 41.70
N ASP A 43 -37.22 11.37 42.79
CA ASP A 43 -35.88 10.83 43.00
C ASP A 43 -35.56 9.69 42.04
N GLN A 44 -36.55 8.86 41.68
CA GLN A 44 -36.40 7.87 40.60
C GLN A 44 -36.14 8.54 39.24
N ILE A 45 -36.93 9.54 38.86
CA ILE A 45 -36.74 10.29 37.60
C ILE A 45 -35.38 10.98 37.57
N ARG A 46 -34.91 11.53 38.69
CA ARG A 46 -33.56 12.12 38.79
C ARG A 46 -32.47 11.10 38.58
N ARG A 47 -32.60 9.90 39.15
CA ARG A 47 -31.65 8.78 38.94
C ARG A 47 -31.65 8.31 37.48
N GLU A 48 -32.83 8.16 36.87
CA GLU A 48 -32.96 7.79 35.45
C GLU A 48 -32.33 8.85 34.54
N ARG A 49 -32.57 10.14 34.80
CA ARG A 49 -31.90 11.23 34.07
C ARG A 49 -30.39 11.18 34.21
N ALA A 50 -29.85 10.99 35.41
CA ALA A 50 -28.40 10.91 35.63
C ALA A 50 -27.79 9.72 34.87
N GLN A 51 -28.48 8.57 34.86
CA GLN A 51 -28.05 7.40 34.08
C GLN A 51 -28.10 7.66 32.56
N LEU A 52 -29.13 8.35 32.06
CA LEU A 52 -29.23 8.73 30.65
C LEU A 52 -28.16 9.74 30.24
N GLU A 53 -27.88 10.74 31.07
CA GLU A 53 -26.82 11.72 30.84
C GLU A 53 -25.43 11.06 30.80
N GLU A 54 -25.18 10.09 31.67
CA GLU A 54 -23.92 9.31 31.64
C GLU A 54 -23.82 8.46 30.37
N ARG A 55 -24.89 7.73 30.00
CA ARG A 55 -24.93 6.95 28.75
C ARG A 55 -24.70 7.85 27.54
N MET A 56 -25.30 9.04 27.50
CA MET A 56 -25.11 10.00 26.42
C MET A 56 -23.65 10.44 26.31
N ARG A 57 -22.97 10.73 27.43
CA ARG A 57 -21.54 11.07 27.44
C ARG A 57 -20.67 9.92 26.94
N THR A 58 -20.95 8.69 27.37
CA THR A 58 -20.22 7.50 26.89
C THR A 58 -20.42 7.31 25.39
N LEU A 59 -21.67 7.39 24.89
CA LEU A 59 -21.94 7.28 23.45
C LEU A 59 -21.27 8.39 22.65
N GLN A 60 -21.25 9.61 23.16
CA GLN A 60 -20.58 10.74 22.49
C GLN A 60 -19.06 10.54 22.44
N GLY A 61 -18.45 10.03 23.51
CA GLY A 61 -17.04 9.64 23.53
C GLY A 61 -16.74 8.55 22.50
N SER A 62 -17.49 7.44 22.54
CA SER A 62 -17.32 6.34 21.59
C SER A 62 -17.53 6.76 20.12
N ALA A 63 -18.46 7.68 19.86
CA ALA A 63 -18.67 8.21 18.52
C ALA A 63 -17.49 9.07 18.04
N HIS A 64 -16.86 9.83 18.94
CA HIS A 64 -15.66 10.60 18.63
C HIS A 64 -14.47 9.68 18.35
N ASP A 65 -14.22 8.70 19.21
CA ASP A 65 -13.14 7.72 19.05
C ASP A 65 -13.29 6.95 17.73
N LEU A 66 -14.50 6.50 17.41
CA LEU A 66 -14.78 5.81 16.14
C LEU A 66 -14.59 6.73 14.92
N SER A 67 -14.92 8.02 15.03
CA SER A 67 -14.68 8.98 13.96
C SER A 67 -13.19 9.21 13.71
N GLU A 68 -12.38 9.24 14.77
CA GLU A 68 -10.92 9.31 14.66
C GLU A 68 -10.33 8.03 14.06
N GLU A 69 -10.85 6.86 14.44
CA GLU A 69 -10.45 5.57 13.86
C GLU A 69 -10.74 5.51 12.36
N VAL A 70 -11.95 5.91 11.93
CA VAL A 70 -12.30 5.98 10.49
C VAL A 70 -11.39 6.95 9.75
N ALA A 71 -11.10 8.13 10.30
CA ALA A 71 -10.20 9.09 9.66
C ALA A 71 -8.76 8.54 9.54
N ASN A 72 -8.30 7.76 10.53
CA ASN A 72 -7.02 7.08 10.49
C ASN A 72 -6.98 6.01 9.39
N LEU A 73 -8.02 5.17 9.31
CA LEU A 73 -8.16 4.14 8.27
C LEU A 73 -8.22 4.75 6.87
N ASP A 74 -8.99 5.83 6.67
CA ASP A 74 -9.07 6.54 5.39
C ASP A 74 -7.69 7.10 4.98
N SER A 75 -6.93 7.65 5.92
CA SER A 75 -5.57 8.15 5.68
C SER A 75 -4.60 7.03 5.28
N ARG A 76 -4.66 5.88 5.97
CA ARG A 76 -3.86 4.70 5.61
C ARG A 76 -4.22 4.15 4.24
N ALA A 77 -5.50 3.98 3.96
CA ALA A 77 -5.98 3.52 2.66
C ALA A 77 -5.53 4.47 1.52
N ALA A 78 -5.62 5.78 1.74
CA ALA A 78 -5.15 6.76 0.76
C ALA A 78 -3.63 6.71 0.55
N ALA A 79 -2.84 6.44 1.58
CA ALA A 79 -1.40 6.25 1.47
C ALA A 79 -1.05 4.97 0.69
N THR A 80 -1.66 3.84 1.04
CA THR A 80 -1.47 2.55 0.35
C THR A 80 -1.89 2.63 -1.11
N ALA A 81 -3.01 3.29 -1.43
CA ALA A 81 -3.45 3.49 -2.81
C ALA A 81 -2.41 4.25 -3.66
N ARG A 82 -1.73 5.26 -3.10
CA ARG A 82 -0.64 5.97 -3.78
C ARG A 82 0.60 5.09 -3.99
N ILE A 83 0.89 4.19 -3.06
CA ILE A 83 1.98 3.21 -3.21
C ILE A 83 1.67 2.29 -4.39
N VAL A 84 0.45 1.74 -4.45
CA VAL A 84 0.00 0.90 -5.57
C VAL A 84 0.09 1.63 -6.91
N GLU A 85 -0.37 2.88 -6.99
CA GLU A 85 -0.25 3.71 -8.20
C GLU A 85 1.21 3.94 -8.61
N THR A 86 2.09 4.19 -7.64
CA THR A 86 3.53 4.36 -7.89
C THR A 86 4.15 3.07 -8.43
N LEU A 87 3.81 1.92 -7.84
CA LEU A 87 4.28 0.61 -8.30
C LEU A 87 3.77 0.31 -9.72
N ASP A 88 2.56 0.72 -10.06
CA ASP A 88 2.03 0.59 -11.43
C ASP A 88 2.82 1.40 -12.44
N HIS A 89 3.14 2.66 -12.12
CA HIS A 89 3.99 3.48 -12.99
C HIS A 89 5.41 2.90 -13.13
N GLN A 90 5.97 2.37 -12.04
CA GLN A 90 7.27 1.70 -12.07
C GLN A 90 7.23 0.45 -12.93
N LEU A 91 6.20 -0.39 -12.81
CA LEU A 91 6.03 -1.58 -13.64
C LEU A 91 5.94 -1.24 -15.13
N VAL A 92 5.19 -0.21 -15.50
CA VAL A 92 5.11 0.25 -16.90
C VAL A 92 6.49 0.70 -17.41
N SER A 93 7.25 1.43 -16.59
CA SER A 93 8.61 1.85 -16.96
C SER A 93 9.55 0.66 -17.12
N ILE A 94 9.55 -0.29 -16.18
CA ILE A 94 10.41 -1.47 -16.23
C ILE A 94 10.03 -2.37 -17.42
N ASP A 95 8.74 -2.56 -17.70
CA ASP A 95 8.29 -3.35 -18.86
C ASP A 95 8.73 -2.71 -20.19
N SER A 96 8.77 -1.37 -20.27
CA SER A 96 9.37 -0.66 -21.42
C SER A 96 10.87 -0.93 -21.51
N ASP A 97 11.60 -0.80 -20.40
CA ASP A 97 13.05 -1.06 -20.36
C ASP A 97 13.38 -2.51 -20.72
N VAL A 98 12.54 -3.48 -20.32
CA VAL A 98 12.67 -4.90 -20.71
C VAL A 98 12.49 -5.06 -22.21
N THR A 99 11.50 -4.40 -22.80
CA THR A 99 11.23 -4.47 -24.24
C THR A 99 12.40 -3.90 -25.04
N ASP A 100 12.90 -2.74 -24.63
CA ASP A 100 14.06 -2.09 -25.28
C ASP A 100 15.33 -2.93 -25.12
N ALA A 101 15.61 -3.42 -23.91
CA ALA A 101 16.76 -4.28 -23.64
C ALA A 101 16.70 -5.60 -24.42
N THR A 102 15.51 -6.17 -24.59
CA THR A 102 15.30 -7.37 -25.41
C THR A 102 15.59 -7.07 -26.88
N GLY A 103 15.09 -5.95 -27.41
CA GLY A 103 15.36 -5.54 -28.78
C GLY A 103 16.83 -5.24 -29.05
N ASP A 104 17.51 -4.60 -28.09
CA ASP A 104 18.96 -4.36 -28.12
C ASP A 104 19.76 -5.66 -28.09
N LEU A 105 19.33 -6.64 -27.28
CA LEU A 105 19.96 -7.95 -27.18
C LEU A 105 19.86 -8.72 -28.50
N VAL A 106 18.68 -8.78 -29.11
CA VAL A 106 18.48 -9.46 -30.40
C VAL A 106 19.38 -8.86 -31.47
N ARG A 107 19.45 -7.52 -31.56
CA ARG A 107 20.34 -6.84 -32.50
C ARG A 107 21.81 -7.18 -32.28
N ALA A 108 22.26 -7.19 -31.02
CA ALA A 108 23.65 -7.53 -30.70
C ALA A 108 23.98 -9.00 -30.98
N GLU A 109 23.02 -9.92 -30.78
CA GLU A 109 23.17 -11.34 -31.11
C GLU A 109 23.25 -11.59 -32.62
N ASP A 110 22.44 -10.87 -33.40
CA ASP A 110 22.48 -10.90 -34.87
C ASP A 110 23.82 -10.38 -35.40
N ASP A 111 24.27 -9.22 -34.90
CA ASP A 111 25.56 -8.63 -35.26
C ASP A 111 26.72 -9.57 -34.91
N LEU A 112 26.70 -10.15 -33.71
CA LEU A 112 27.69 -11.13 -33.27
C LEU A 112 27.71 -12.36 -34.18
N THR A 113 26.55 -12.85 -34.60
CA THR A 113 26.43 -14.01 -35.50
C THR A 113 26.99 -13.69 -36.88
N ALA A 114 26.65 -12.52 -37.44
CA ALA A 114 27.19 -12.07 -38.72
C ALA A 114 28.72 -11.92 -38.67
N GLN A 115 29.26 -11.24 -37.64
CA GLN A 115 30.70 -11.03 -37.52
C GLN A 115 31.47 -12.33 -37.25
N ARG A 116 30.89 -13.28 -36.52
CA ARG A 116 31.46 -14.63 -36.36
C ARG A 116 31.55 -15.38 -37.67
N ALA A 117 30.55 -15.27 -38.54
CA ALA A 117 30.58 -15.89 -39.86
C ALA A 117 31.71 -15.30 -40.73
N VAL A 118 31.88 -13.96 -40.70
CA VAL A 118 33.00 -13.27 -41.39
C VAL A 118 34.35 -13.74 -40.84
N LEU A 119 34.50 -13.80 -39.51
CA LEU A 119 35.72 -14.28 -38.86
C LEU A 119 36.01 -15.74 -39.20
N GLN A 120 35.00 -16.62 -39.19
CA GLN A 120 35.14 -18.03 -39.56
C GLN A 120 35.63 -18.18 -40.99
N HIS A 121 35.02 -17.47 -41.94
CA HIS A 121 35.47 -17.49 -43.34
C HIS A 121 36.93 -17.03 -43.45
N ARG A 122 37.28 -15.95 -42.73
CA ARG A 122 38.63 -15.42 -42.70
C ARG A 122 39.65 -16.43 -42.14
N LEU A 123 39.32 -17.14 -41.07
CA LEU A 123 40.17 -18.17 -40.49
C LEU A 123 40.39 -19.34 -41.47
N VAL A 124 39.35 -19.77 -42.19
CA VAL A 124 39.47 -20.80 -43.23
C VAL A 124 40.39 -20.33 -44.35
N ASP A 125 40.29 -19.08 -44.79
CA ASP A 125 41.19 -18.51 -45.80
C ASP A 125 42.65 -18.47 -45.31
N ILE A 126 42.89 -18.06 -44.06
CA ILE A 126 44.22 -18.07 -43.46
C ILE A 126 44.78 -19.50 -43.42
N TYR A 127 43.96 -20.47 -43.00
CA TYR A 127 44.35 -21.87 -42.95
C TYR A 127 44.71 -22.43 -44.33
N LYS A 128 43.88 -22.19 -45.34
CA LYS A 128 44.11 -22.65 -46.73
C LYS A 128 45.37 -22.05 -47.35
N ARG A 129 45.74 -20.82 -46.98
CA ARG A 129 46.96 -20.16 -47.46
C ARG A 129 48.24 -20.79 -46.89
N GLY A 130 48.17 -21.39 -45.71
CA GLY A 130 49.31 -22.04 -45.05
C GLY A 130 50.35 -21.05 -44.49
N PRO A 131 51.33 -21.56 -43.71
CA PRO A 131 52.25 -20.72 -42.95
C PRO A 131 53.26 -19.95 -43.81
N LEU A 132 53.52 -20.41 -45.05
CA LEU A 132 54.51 -19.81 -45.94
C LEU A 132 53.95 -18.72 -46.86
N PHE A 133 52.62 -18.49 -46.86
CA PHE A 133 51.97 -17.56 -47.77
C PHE A 133 52.57 -16.15 -47.73
N THR A 134 52.81 -15.61 -46.54
CA THR A 134 53.42 -14.28 -46.36
C THR A 134 54.77 -14.19 -47.08
N PHE A 135 55.62 -15.21 -46.95
CA PHE A 135 56.92 -15.26 -47.61
C PHE A 135 56.77 -15.43 -49.12
N GLN A 136 55.85 -16.27 -49.59
CA GLN A 136 55.57 -16.45 -51.01
C GLN A 136 55.12 -15.14 -51.69
N VAL A 137 54.26 -14.36 -51.03
CA VAL A 137 53.79 -13.06 -51.54
C VAL A 137 54.93 -12.03 -51.60
N LEU A 138 55.81 -11.99 -50.61
CA LEU A 138 56.94 -11.07 -50.57
C LEU A 138 58.04 -11.46 -51.58
N LEU A 139 58.37 -12.75 -51.69
CA LEU A 139 59.41 -13.25 -52.58
C LEU A 139 59.00 -13.25 -54.06
N SER A 140 57.70 -13.17 -54.37
CA SER A 140 57.18 -13.03 -55.74
C SER A 140 57.12 -11.58 -56.23
N ALA A 141 57.68 -10.63 -55.49
CA ALA A 141 57.74 -9.23 -55.90
C ALA A 141 58.69 -9.03 -57.10
N GLN A 142 58.27 -8.27 -58.11
CA GLN A 142 59.06 -8.03 -59.34
C GLN A 142 60.01 -6.83 -59.26
N SER A 143 59.82 -5.97 -58.26
CA SER A 143 60.65 -4.79 -58.03
C SER A 143 60.65 -4.41 -56.55
N PHE A 144 61.59 -3.56 -56.14
CA PHE A 144 61.64 -3.04 -54.77
C PHE A 144 60.37 -2.27 -54.38
N GLY A 145 59.80 -1.48 -55.31
CA GLY A 145 58.55 -0.78 -55.09
C GLY A 145 57.37 -1.73 -54.86
N ASP A 146 57.29 -2.82 -55.63
CA ASP A 146 56.28 -3.88 -55.47
C ASP A 146 56.42 -4.58 -54.11
N LEU A 147 57.65 -4.87 -53.68
CA LEU A 147 57.92 -5.45 -52.36
C LEU A 147 57.38 -4.57 -51.22
N VAL A 148 57.67 -3.26 -51.26
CA VAL A 148 57.20 -2.30 -50.25
C VAL A 148 55.67 -2.22 -50.24
N ALA A 149 55.04 -2.18 -51.41
CA ALA A 149 53.59 -2.14 -51.54
C ALA A 149 52.93 -3.40 -50.94
N ARG A 150 53.46 -4.59 -51.25
CA ARG A 150 52.97 -5.87 -50.71
C ARG A 150 53.18 -5.99 -49.20
N TYR A 151 54.33 -5.55 -48.70
CA TYR A 151 54.57 -5.50 -47.25
C TYR A 151 53.54 -4.61 -46.55
N LYS A 152 53.32 -3.40 -47.06
CA LYS A 152 52.30 -2.48 -46.52
C LYS A 152 50.91 -3.11 -46.55
N TYR A 153 50.54 -3.77 -47.65
CA TYR A 153 49.26 -4.46 -47.78
C TYR A 153 49.09 -5.56 -46.73
N LEU A 154 50.09 -6.45 -46.58
CA LEU A 154 50.06 -7.51 -45.58
C LEU A 154 49.97 -6.94 -44.15
N HIS A 155 50.70 -5.86 -43.87
CA HIS A 155 50.61 -5.18 -42.60
C HIS A 155 49.19 -4.67 -42.29
N VAL A 156 48.59 -3.89 -43.22
CA VAL A 156 47.21 -3.39 -43.07
C VAL A 156 46.22 -4.54 -42.93
N LEU A 157 46.40 -5.62 -43.68
CA LEU A 157 45.56 -6.81 -43.62
C LEU A 157 45.60 -7.46 -42.23
N THR A 158 46.79 -7.63 -41.65
CA THR A 158 46.93 -8.17 -40.28
C THR A 158 46.31 -7.28 -39.21
N LEU A 159 46.38 -5.95 -39.38
CA LEU A 159 45.71 -5.02 -38.48
C LEU A 159 44.18 -5.18 -38.57
N ARG A 160 43.63 -5.33 -39.77
CA ARG A 160 42.20 -5.57 -39.99
C ARG A 160 41.76 -6.89 -39.37
N ASP A 161 42.54 -7.96 -39.51
CA ASP A 161 42.23 -9.27 -38.91
C ASP A 161 42.19 -9.19 -37.38
N ARG A 162 43.16 -8.49 -36.77
CA ARG A 162 43.17 -8.25 -35.32
C ARG A 162 41.96 -7.42 -34.87
N ALA A 163 41.62 -6.37 -35.63
CA ALA A 163 40.45 -5.55 -35.35
C ALA A 163 39.14 -6.37 -35.43
N LEU A 164 39.04 -7.30 -36.39
CA LEU A 164 37.87 -8.19 -36.51
C LEU A 164 37.74 -9.11 -35.29
N VAL A 165 38.83 -9.73 -34.83
CA VAL A 165 38.81 -10.57 -33.61
C VAL A 165 38.36 -9.75 -32.41
N LYS A 166 38.97 -8.57 -32.19
CA LYS A 166 38.60 -7.69 -31.09
C LYS A 166 37.13 -7.28 -31.17
N HIS A 167 36.62 -6.94 -32.35
CA HIS A 167 35.23 -6.56 -32.53
C HIS A 167 34.26 -7.70 -32.17
N VAL A 168 34.58 -8.95 -32.52
CA VAL A 168 33.79 -10.13 -32.13
C VAL A 168 33.84 -10.36 -30.62
N GLU A 169 34.99 -10.13 -29.97
CA GLU A 169 35.11 -10.20 -28.50
C GLU A 169 34.28 -9.12 -27.81
N ASP A 170 34.36 -7.88 -28.29
CA ASP A 170 33.58 -6.75 -27.77
C ASP A 170 32.07 -7.01 -27.90
N LEU A 171 31.61 -7.48 -29.06
CA LEU A 171 30.20 -7.87 -29.29
C LEU A 171 29.77 -9.00 -28.35
N ARG A 172 30.62 -10.01 -28.14
CA ARG A 172 30.33 -11.10 -27.19
C ARG A 172 30.15 -10.57 -25.77
N ASN A 173 31.00 -9.66 -25.33
CA ASN A 173 30.91 -9.05 -24.01
C ASN A 173 29.63 -8.20 -23.89
N GLN A 174 29.29 -7.45 -24.94
CA GLN A 174 28.06 -6.66 -25.00
C GLN A 174 26.80 -7.55 -24.87
N VAL A 175 26.73 -8.67 -25.61
CA VAL A 175 25.63 -9.64 -25.49
C VAL A 175 25.55 -10.20 -24.07
N SER A 176 26.68 -10.51 -23.44
CA SER A 176 26.69 -10.99 -22.05
C SER A 176 26.11 -9.95 -21.09
N MET A 177 26.59 -8.70 -21.18
CA MET A 177 26.10 -7.61 -20.31
C MET A 177 24.61 -7.32 -20.53
N GLN A 178 24.13 -7.38 -21.77
CA GLN A 178 22.71 -7.18 -22.09
C GLN A 178 21.84 -8.31 -21.52
N ARG A 179 22.31 -9.57 -21.58
CA ARG A 179 21.63 -10.70 -20.94
C ARG A 179 21.55 -10.53 -19.42
N ASP A 180 22.66 -10.16 -18.79
CA ASP A 180 22.70 -9.93 -17.34
C ASP A 180 21.74 -8.80 -16.94
N ARG A 181 21.74 -7.68 -17.70
CA ARG A 181 20.79 -6.58 -17.51
C ARG A 181 19.34 -7.05 -17.64
N LEU A 182 19.03 -7.89 -18.62
CA LEU A 182 17.68 -8.40 -18.84
C LEU A 182 17.21 -9.27 -17.66
N VAL A 183 18.09 -10.09 -17.09
CA VAL A 183 17.78 -10.88 -15.90
C VAL A 183 17.46 -9.97 -14.71
N VAL A 184 18.27 -8.96 -14.45
CA VAL A 184 18.01 -8.00 -13.36
C VAL A 184 16.68 -7.27 -13.54
N LEU A 185 16.34 -6.86 -14.78
CA LEU A 185 15.06 -6.22 -15.06
C LEU A 185 13.89 -7.18 -14.85
N GLN A 186 14.00 -8.45 -15.28
CA GLN A 186 12.96 -9.46 -15.05
C GLN A 186 12.73 -9.72 -13.56
N ASP A 187 13.81 -9.83 -12.77
CA ASP A 187 13.72 -9.98 -11.32
C ASP A 187 13.04 -8.76 -10.68
N ALA A 188 13.36 -7.54 -11.15
CA ALA A 188 12.71 -6.31 -10.69
C ALA A 188 11.20 -6.28 -11.00
N VAL A 189 10.78 -6.77 -12.18
CA VAL A 189 9.35 -6.91 -12.51
C VAL A 189 8.66 -7.88 -11.56
N VAL A 190 9.26 -9.03 -11.29
CA VAL A 190 8.68 -10.04 -10.38
C VAL A 190 8.53 -9.46 -8.98
N GLN A 191 9.56 -8.79 -8.48
CA GLN A 191 9.52 -8.16 -7.15
C GLN A 191 8.45 -7.08 -7.07
N ASN A 192 8.41 -6.13 -8.02
CA ASN A 192 7.40 -5.06 -8.02
C ASN A 192 5.97 -5.60 -8.15
N ARG A 193 5.75 -6.68 -8.92
CA ARG A 193 4.43 -7.34 -8.99
C ARG A 193 4.05 -7.99 -7.67
N SER A 194 4.99 -8.62 -6.98
CA SER A 194 4.77 -9.19 -5.65
C SER A 194 4.42 -8.09 -4.64
N ASP A 195 5.21 -7.03 -4.60
CA ASP A 195 5.00 -5.90 -3.69
C ASP A 195 3.63 -5.24 -3.97
N LYS A 196 3.30 -5.02 -5.24
CA LYS A 196 1.98 -4.51 -5.63
C LYS A 196 0.84 -5.40 -5.15
N GLN A 197 0.95 -6.72 -5.30
CA GLN A 197 -0.08 -7.66 -4.83
C GLN A 197 -0.26 -7.61 -3.31
N GLN A 198 0.83 -7.44 -2.56
CA GLN A 198 0.77 -7.29 -1.10
C GLN A 198 0.05 -5.99 -0.72
N GLU A 199 0.45 -4.87 -1.30
CA GLU A 199 -0.16 -3.56 -1.04
C GLU A 199 -1.64 -3.52 -1.47
N GLU A 200 -2.01 -4.14 -2.59
CA GLU A 200 -3.42 -4.28 -2.99
C GLU A 200 -4.23 -5.12 -1.99
N SER A 201 -3.63 -6.16 -1.43
CA SER A 201 -4.30 -7.00 -0.42
C SER A 201 -4.49 -6.25 0.90
N GLU A 202 -3.50 -5.45 1.29
CA GLU A 202 -3.57 -4.58 2.46
C GLU A 202 -4.64 -3.50 2.26
N LEU A 203 -4.67 -2.84 1.11
CA LEU A 203 -5.69 -1.85 0.76
C LEU A 203 -7.11 -2.42 0.87
N ARG A 204 -7.35 -3.61 0.28
CA ARG A 204 -8.66 -4.28 0.39
C ARG A 204 -9.04 -4.59 1.83
N SER A 205 -8.07 -4.93 2.68
CA SER A 205 -8.30 -5.20 4.09
C SER A 205 -8.68 -3.93 4.86
N LEU A 206 -8.03 -2.79 4.56
CA LEU A 206 -8.36 -1.49 5.13
C LEU A 206 -9.75 -1.02 4.69
N GLU A 207 -10.11 -1.24 3.42
CA GLU A 207 -11.44 -0.94 2.89
C GLU A 207 -12.56 -1.78 3.54
N HIS A 208 -12.28 -3.02 3.96
CA HIS A 208 -13.24 -3.85 4.69
C HIS A 208 -13.39 -3.50 6.17
N GLN A 209 -12.38 -2.83 6.75
CA GLN A 209 -12.42 -2.39 8.16
C GLN A 209 -13.15 -1.05 8.35
N ARG A 210 -13.41 -0.34 7.25
CA ARG A 210 -14.15 0.92 7.21
C ARG A 210 -15.66 0.70 7.27
#